data_AF-A0AAU7WFS9-F1
#
_entry.id   AF-A0AAU7WFS9-F1
#
_cell.length_a   1.000
_cell.length_b   1.000
_cell.length_c   1.000
_cell.angle_alpha   90.00
_cell.angle_beta   90.00
_cell.angle_gamma   90.00
#
_symmetry.space_group_name_H-M   'P 1'
#
loop_
_entity.id
_entity.type
_entity.pdbx_description
1 polymer ?
#
loop_
_entity_poly.entity_id
_entity_poly.type
_entity_poly.pdbx_seq_one_letter_code
_entity_poly.pdbx_strand_id
1 'polypeptide(L)' 'MKCTVAFLFQIMIWSGFKLAEWLSDHDPVIFTAALFIIFLFIAFALAKSIVHSLRAASVVTVLSLAVYGLVEVSFSKLIF' A
#
# COMPACT_ATOMS: atom_id res chain seq x y z
N MET A 1 8.03 -16.96 9.73
CA MET A 1 8.00 -15.76 10.60
C MET A 1 8.32 -14.46 9.85
N LYS A 2 9.29 -14.42 8.93
CA LYS A 2 9.67 -13.19 8.19
C LYS A 2 8.55 -12.59 7.32
N CYS A 3 7.73 -13.43 6.67
CA CYS A 3 6.63 -12.97 5.82
C CYS A 3 5.50 -12.29 6.61
N THR A 4 5.17 -12.78 7.82
CA THR A 4 4.14 -12.18 8.68
C THR A 4 4.54 -10.79 9.15
N VAL A 5 5.83 -10.60 9.47
CA VAL A 5 6.38 -9.28 9.84
C VAL A 5 6.28 -8.32 8.65
N ALA A 6 6.67 -8.77 7.45
CA ALA A 6 6.53 -7.96 6.23
C ALA A 6 5.07 -7.56 5.95
N PHE A 7 4.12 -8.46 6.20
CA PHE A 7 2.69 -8.19 6.03
C PHE A 7 2.15 -7.15 7.02
N LEU A 8 2.54 -7.23 8.30
CA LEU A 8 2.17 -6.23 9.31
C LEU A 8 2.69 -4.84 8.95
N PHE A 9 3.93 -4.76 8.49
CA PHE A 9 4.51 -3.50 8.02
C PHE A 9 3.79 -2.95 6.79
N GLN A 10 3.40 -3.81 5.84
CA GLN A 10 2.59 -3.37 4.71
C GLN A 10 1.27 -2.76 5.14
N ILE A 11 0.56 -3.37 6.10
CA ILE A 11 -0.70 -2.81 6.63
C ILE A 11 -0.46 -1.44 7.29
N MET A 12 0.62 -1.26 8.05
CA MET A 12 0.96 0.05 8.63
C MET A 12 1.20 1.11 7.55
N ILE A 13 1.88 0.74 6.46
CA ILE A 13 2.15 1.65 5.33
C ILE A 13 0.85 2.02 4.61
N TRP A 14 -0.05 1.06 4.39
CA TRP A 14 -1.37 1.32 3.80
C TRP A 14 -2.23 2.24 4.65
N SER A 15 -2.21 2.07 5.97
CA SER A 15 -2.91 2.98 6.89
C SER A 15 -2.34 4.40 6.83
N GLY A 16 -1.02 4.55 6.71
CA GLY A 16 -0.37 5.84 6.54
C GLY A 16 -0.73 6.52 5.21
N PHE A 17 -0.82 5.73 4.14
CA PHE A 17 -1.29 6.22 2.83
C PHE A 17 -2.72 6.73 2.91
N LYS A 18 -3.64 5.99 3.54
CA LYS A 18 -5.03 6.44 3.72
C LYS A 18 -5.15 7.72 4.54
N LEU A 19 -4.35 7.85 5.60
CA LEU A 19 -4.30 9.08 6.38
C LEU A 19 -3.77 10.26 5.56
N ALA A 20 -2.74 10.04 4.74
CA ALA A 20 -2.20 11.07 3.86
C ALA A 20 -3.17 11.46 2.73
N GLU A 21 -3.87 10.47 2.14
CA GLU A 21 -4.94 10.67 1.16
C GLU A 21 -6.08 11.49 1.77
N TRP A 22 -6.54 11.13 2.98
CA TRP A 22 -7.59 11.86 3.69
C TRP A 22 -7.18 13.28 4.08
N LEU A 23 -5.91 13.49 4.44
CA LEU A 23 -5.39 14.84 4.72
C LEU A 23 -5.26 15.69 3.43
N SER A 24 -5.18 15.03 2.29
CA SER A 24 -5.04 15.60 0.95
C SER A 24 -6.39 15.64 0.19
N ASP A 25 -7.53 15.44 0.87
CA ASP A 25 -8.91 15.39 0.31
C ASP A 25 -9.35 16.66 -0.46
N HIS A 26 -8.54 17.72 -0.44
CA HIS A 26 -8.71 18.94 -1.23
C HIS A 26 -7.69 19.13 -2.36
N ASP A 27 -6.73 18.22 -2.52
CA ASP A 27 -5.68 18.33 -3.53
C ASP A 27 -6.05 17.61 -4.84
N PRO A 28 -5.46 18.03 -5.97
CA PRO A 28 -5.62 17.34 -7.25
C PRO A 28 -5.20 15.88 -7.16
N VAL A 29 -5.96 14.97 -7.79
CA VAL A 29 -5.73 13.51 -7.88
C VAL A 29 -4.29 13.12 -8.23
N ILE A 30 -3.55 14.00 -8.92
CA ILE A 30 -2.12 13.86 -9.24
C ILE A 30 -1.24 13.77 -7.99
N PHE A 31 -1.53 14.53 -6.94
CA PHE A 31 -0.78 14.50 -5.69
C PHE A 31 -1.03 13.21 -4.92
N THR A 32 -2.28 12.72 -4.90
CA THR A 32 -2.64 11.42 -4.34
C THR A 32 -1.93 10.28 -5.07
N ALA A 33 -1.85 10.34 -6.41
CA ALA A 33 -1.12 9.36 -7.21
C ALA A 33 0.40 9.41 -6.95
N ALA A 34 0.98 10.59 -6.77
CA ALA A 34 2.39 10.73 -6.42
C ALA A 34 2.69 10.16 -5.01
N LEU A 35 1.83 10.45 -4.03
CA LEU A 35 1.90 9.88 -2.68
C LEU A 35 1.77 8.35 -2.74
N PHE A 36 0.88 7.82 -3.56
CA PHE A 36 0.73 6.37 -3.76
C PHE A 36 2.03 5.74 -4.26
N ILE A 37 2.70 6.33 -5.24
CA ILE A 37 3.98 5.83 -5.76
C ILE A 37 5.06 5.84 -4.66
N ILE A 38 5.11 6.88 -3.84
CA ILE A 38 6.06 6.99 -2.72
C ILE A 38 5.80 5.89 -1.68
N PHE A 39 4.55 5.72 -1.26
CA PHE A 39 4.18 4.68 -0.28
C PHE A 39 4.38 3.26 -0.83
N LEU A 40 4.12 3.04 -2.12
CA LEU A 40 4.38 1.77 -2.81
C LEU A 40 5.88 1.45 -2.84
N PHE A 41 6.73 2.44 -3.12
CA PHE A 41 8.18 2.27 -3.07
C PHE A 41 8.67 1.93 -1.65
N ILE A 42 8.15 2.62 -0.63
CA ILE A 42 8.50 2.34 0.77
C ILE A 42 8.08 0.91 1.15
N ALA A 43 6.86 0.49 0.79
CA ALA A 43 6.38 -0.87 1.03
C ALA A 43 7.27 -1.93 0.37
N PHE A 44 7.65 -1.70 -0.89
CA PHE A 44 8.53 -2.60 -1.63
C PHE A 44 9.94 -2.67 -1.01
N ALA A 45 10.51 -1.52 -0.65
CA ALA A 45 11.83 -1.44 -0.02
C ALA A 45 11.85 -2.16 1.34
N LEU A 46 10.80 -2.00 2.14
CA LEU A 46 10.64 -2.69 3.43
C LEU A 46 10.48 -4.20 3.24
N ALA A 47 9.62 -4.63 2.30
CA ALA A 47 9.42 -6.04 1.99
C ALA A 47 10.72 -6.70 1.52
N LYS A 48 11.51 -5.99 0.69
CA LYS A 48 12.83 -6.45 0.23
C LYS A 48 13.82 -6.59 1.39
N SER A 49 13.84 -5.63 2.31
CA SER A 49 14.72 -5.65 3.49
C SER A 49 14.42 -6.85 4.41
N ILE A 50 13.14 -7.17 4.61
CA ILE A 50 12.71 -8.25 5.52
C ILE A 50 12.83 -9.64 4.90
N VAL A 51 12.40 -9.79 3.64
CA VAL A 51 12.30 -11.10 3.00
C VAL A 51 13.62 -11.51 2.33
N HIS A 52 14.55 -10.57 2.11
CA HIS A 52 15.86 -10.76 1.48
C HIS A 52 15.82 -11.38 0.05
N SER A 53 14.62 -11.71 -0.45
CA SER A 53 14.34 -12.26 -1.77
C SER A 53 13.51 -11.27 -2.57
N LEU A 54 14.08 -10.78 -3.67
CA LEU A 54 13.46 -9.78 -4.54
C LEU A 54 12.12 -10.25 -5.11
N ARG A 55 12.01 -11.53 -5.49
CA ARG A 55 10.80 -12.13 -6.06
C ARG A 55 9.68 -12.24 -5.02
N ALA A 56 10.01 -12.61 -3.79
CA ALA A 56 9.01 -12.75 -2.75
C ALA A 56 8.52 -11.37 -2.27
N ALA A 57 9.41 -10.37 -2.20
CA ALA A 57 9.03 -9.00 -1.88
C ALA A 57 8.12 -8.37 -2.95
N SER A 58 8.42 -8.57 -4.24
CA SER A 58 7.56 -8.04 -5.32
C SER A 58 6.18 -8.69 -5.32
N VAL A 59 6.12 -10.01 -5.15
CA VAL A 59 4.84 -10.74 -5.07
C VAL A 59 4.01 -10.25 -3.89
N VAL A 60 4.61 -10.12 -2.70
CA VAL A 60 3.91 -9.61 -1.51
C VAL A 60 3.45 -8.16 -1.69
N THR A 61 4.23 -7.31 -2.37
CA THR A 61 3.82 -5.92 -2.67
C THR A 61 2.65 -5.86 -3.62
N VAL A 62 2.71 -6.58 -4.74
CA VAL A 62 1.63 -6.64 -5.74
C VAL A 62 0.36 -7.27 -5.14
N LEU A 63 0.49 -8.33 -4.34
CA LEU A 63 -0.65 -8.96 -3.69
C LEU A 63 -1.33 -7.99 -2.71
N SER A 64 -0.54 -7.26 -1.90
CA SER A 64 -1.09 -6.27 -0.97
C SER A 64 -1.79 -5.11 -1.69
N LEU A 65 -1.23 -4.68 -2.83
CA LEU A 65 -1.78 -3.61 -3.67
C LEU A 65 -3.11 -4.03 -4.29
N ALA A 66 -3.17 -5.28 -4.79
CA ALA A 66 -4.38 -5.84 -5.37
C ALA A 66 -5.49 -5.96 -4.33
N VAL A 67 -5.18 -6.44 -3.12
CA VAL A 67 -6.14 -6.52 -2.01
C VAL A 67 -6.62 -5.14 -1.60
N TYR A 68 -5.71 -4.17 -1.46
CA TYR A 68 -6.06 -2.79 -1.12
C TYR A 68 -6.99 -2.16 -2.17
N GLY A 69 -6.64 -2.27 -3.45
CA GLY A 69 -7.47 -1.76 -4.55
C GLY A 69 -8.84 -2.44 -4.62
N LEU A 70 -8.91 -3.75 -4.35
CA LEU A 70 -10.18 -4.48 -4.26
C LEU A 70 -11.06 -3.97 -3.12
N VAL A 71 -10.47 -3.67 -1.95
CA VAL A 71 -11.19 -3.12 -0.81
C VAL A 71 -11.72 -1.73 -1.13
N GLU A 72 -10.89 -0.84 -1.68
CA GLU A 72 -11.29 0.52 -2.07
C GLU A 72 -12.43 0.52 -3.11
N VAL A 73 -12.31 -0.30 -4.16
CA VAL A 73 -13.36 -0.42 -5.19
C VAL A 73 -14.65 -0.98 -4.59
N SER A 74 -14.55 -1.95 -3.68
CA SER A 74 -15.72 -2.52 -3.01
C SER A 74 -16.39 -1.49 -2.09
N PHE A 75 -15.61 -0.69 -1.36
CA PHE A 75 -16.13 0.35 -0.47
C PHE A 75 -16.75 1.51 -1.26
N SER A 76 -16.11 1.93 -2.35
CA SER A 76 -16.64 2.95 -3.26
C SER A 76 -17.98 2.54 -3.88
N LYS A 77 -18.16 1.25 -4.20
CA LYS A 77 -19.44 0.73 -4.73
C LYS A 77 -20.52 0.51 -3.66
N LEU A 78 -20.18 0.48 -2.37
CA LEU A 78 -21.14 0.21 -1.29
C LEU A 78 -21.74 1.50 -0.70
N ILE A 79 -21.18 2.66 -1.05
CA ILE A 79 -21.61 4.00 -0.61
C ILE A 79 -22.50 4.70 -1.68
N PHE A 80 -22.71 4.08 -2.84
CA PHE A 80 -23.61 4.56 -3.90
C PHE A 80 -24.88 3.72 -4.03
#